data_AF-A0A158BPF5-F1
#
_entry.id   AF-A0A158BPF5-F1
#
_cell.length_a   1.000
_cell.length_b   1.000
_cell.length_c   1.000
_cell.angle_alpha   90.00
_cell.angle_beta   90.00
_cell.angle_gamma   90.00
#
_symmetry.space_group_name_H-M   'P 1'
#
loop_
_entity.id
_entity.type
_entity.pdbx_description
1 polymer ?
#
loop_
_entity_poly.entity_id
_entity_poly.type
_entity_poly.pdbx_seq_one_letter_code
_entity_poly.pdbx_strand_id
1 'polypeptide(L)'
;MKRWLTGALFALYAVASLAGDDSHGEKYRPVRVFDANGRVIGDLTQFSANSGVAFTVGDATTIVPLTRVQDASYHFSATDFEWLAISGGEYTSTDCTGDPIIESAWGPRIAIPFRQGSEVTVYIAAAGPEQSLVARSRLGSNPSTCTQYATPITEMAYPAAAKIVITRDHPEPLRIGY
;
A
#
# COMPACT_ATOMS: atom_id res chain seq x y z
N MET A 1 -29.13 -21.66 58.41
CA MET A 1 -27.79 -21.45 57.82
C MET A 1 -27.84 -21.51 56.29
N LYS A 2 -28.36 -20.48 55.58
CA LYS A 2 -28.25 -20.41 54.09
C LYS A 2 -28.68 -19.10 53.41
N ARG A 3 -28.61 -17.95 54.08
CA ARG A 3 -29.07 -16.67 53.47
C ARG A 3 -28.15 -15.47 53.64
N TRP A 4 -27.01 -15.62 54.32
CA TRP A 4 -26.12 -14.49 54.68
C TRP A 4 -24.72 -14.58 54.06
N LEU A 5 -24.54 -15.39 53.01
CA LEU A 5 -23.26 -15.53 52.30
C LEU A 5 -23.32 -15.11 50.83
N THR A 6 -24.50 -14.85 50.29
CA THR A 6 -24.68 -14.40 48.89
C THR A 6 -24.64 -12.88 48.72
N GLY A 7 -24.85 -12.09 49.79
CA GLY A 7 -24.82 -10.62 49.72
C GLY A 7 -23.41 -10.03 49.61
N ALA A 8 -22.41 -10.66 50.25
CA ALA A 8 -21.04 -10.15 50.25
C ALA A 8 -20.31 -10.38 48.91
N LEU A 9 -20.70 -11.41 48.14
CA LEU A 9 -20.04 -11.71 46.86
C LEU A 9 -20.45 -10.75 45.73
N PHE A 10 -21.67 -10.19 45.76
CA PHE A 10 -22.11 -9.23 44.74
C PHE A 10 -21.57 -7.81 44.97
N ALA A 11 -21.27 -7.43 46.22
CA ALA A 11 -20.67 -6.14 46.52
C ALA A 11 -19.18 -6.06 46.10
N LEU A 12 -18.46 -7.19 46.07
CA LEU A 12 -17.06 -7.24 45.62
C LEU A 12 -16.91 -7.22 44.09
N TYR A 13 -17.91 -7.68 43.33
CA TYR A 13 -17.90 -7.58 41.86
C TYR A 13 -18.22 -6.16 41.35
N ALA A 14 -18.96 -5.36 42.11
CA ALA A 14 -19.33 -4.01 41.70
C ALA A 14 -18.18 -3.00 41.86
N VAL A 15 -17.25 -3.22 42.79
CA VAL A 15 -16.09 -2.32 43.00
C VAL A 15 -14.92 -2.66 42.08
N ALA A 16 -14.83 -3.90 41.60
CA ALA A 16 -13.83 -4.30 40.60
C ALA A 16 -14.20 -3.83 39.17
N SER A 17 -15.48 -3.56 38.90
CA SER A 17 -15.95 -3.05 37.60
C SER A 17 -15.85 -1.53 37.46
N LEU A 18 -15.48 -0.81 38.52
CA LEU A 18 -15.21 0.63 38.51
C LEU A 18 -13.72 0.96 38.74
N ALA A 19 -12.83 -0.02 38.59
CA ALA A 19 -11.50 0.27 38.05
C ALA A 19 -11.65 0.40 36.52
N GLY A 20 -12.45 1.40 36.13
CA GLY A 20 -12.44 1.91 34.77
C GLY A 20 -10.99 2.26 34.47
N ASP A 21 -10.53 1.70 33.36
CA ASP A 21 -9.21 1.83 32.79
C ASP A 21 -8.95 3.30 32.40
N ASP A 22 -8.83 4.19 33.39
CA ASP A 22 -8.32 5.56 33.27
C ASP A 22 -6.79 5.53 33.08
N SER A 23 -6.27 4.46 32.48
CA SER A 23 -4.90 4.38 32.03
C SER A 23 -4.84 4.90 30.60
N HIS A 24 -4.43 6.17 30.51
CA HIS A 24 -3.93 6.80 29.30
C HIS A 24 -4.98 7.15 28.23
N GLY A 25 -5.58 8.32 28.42
CA GLY A 25 -5.77 9.28 27.33
C GLY A 25 -4.42 9.74 26.74
N GLU A 26 -3.57 8.79 26.32
CA GLU A 26 -2.54 9.07 25.33
C GLU A 26 -3.29 9.59 24.12
N LYS A 27 -3.13 10.87 23.83
CA LYS A 27 -3.56 11.46 22.57
C LYS A 27 -2.95 10.59 21.48
N TYR A 28 -3.76 9.71 20.87
CA TYR A 28 -3.34 8.90 19.74
C TYR A 28 -2.76 9.86 18.70
N ARG A 29 -1.43 9.89 18.61
CA ARG A 29 -0.70 10.64 17.61
C ARG A 29 -0.45 9.65 16.49
N PRO A 30 -1.24 9.67 15.41
CA PRO A 30 -1.03 8.73 14.33
C PRO A 30 0.38 8.93 13.78
N VAL A 31 1.05 7.80 13.53
CA VAL A 31 2.29 7.84 12.75
C VAL A 31 1.91 8.28 11.34
N ARG A 32 2.64 9.25 10.79
CA ARG A 32 2.35 9.88 9.50
C ARG A 32 3.51 9.73 8.54
N VAL A 33 3.18 9.80 7.27
CA VAL A 33 4.15 9.84 6.18
C VAL A 33 4.18 11.25 5.60
N PHE A 34 5.38 11.77 5.44
CA PHE A 34 5.67 13.10 4.94
C PHE A 34 6.42 12.99 3.61
N ASP A 35 6.10 13.87 2.66
CA ASP A 35 6.86 14.01 1.42
C ASP A 35 8.18 14.78 1.64
N ALA A 36 8.98 14.90 0.59
CA ALA A 36 10.27 15.61 0.63
C ALA A 36 10.14 17.11 0.96
N ASN A 37 8.94 17.70 0.79
CA ASN A 37 8.64 19.08 1.15
C ASN A 37 8.11 19.22 2.59
N GLY A 38 8.01 18.12 3.34
CA GLY A 38 7.47 18.08 4.69
C GLY A 38 5.94 18.15 4.75
N ARG A 39 5.23 17.93 3.64
CA ARG A 39 3.77 17.87 3.63
C ARG A 39 3.32 16.48 4.07
N VAL A 40 2.28 16.44 4.90
CA VAL A 40 1.66 15.17 5.32
C VAL A 40 0.93 14.58 4.11
N ILE A 41 1.26 13.35 3.77
CA ILE A 41 0.58 12.57 2.73
C ILE A 41 -0.63 11.85 3.35
N GLY A 42 -0.43 11.25 4.52
CA GLY A 42 -1.45 10.54 5.27
C GLY A 42 -0.88 9.78 6.45
N ASP A 43 -1.77 9.10 7.17
CA ASP A 43 -1.38 8.21 8.26
C ASP A 43 -0.69 6.95 7.68
N LEU A 44 0.37 6.51 8.35
CA LEU A 44 1.01 5.24 8.06
C LEU A 44 0.04 4.13 8.46
N THR A 45 -0.41 3.38 7.46
CA THR A 45 -1.33 2.27 7.64
C THR A 45 -0.68 0.97 7.17
N GLN A 46 -1.31 -0.15 7.51
CA GLN A 46 -0.85 -1.47 7.11
C GLN A 46 -1.99 -2.22 6.45
N PHE A 47 -1.68 -2.87 5.33
CA PHE A 47 -2.56 -3.88 4.74
C PHE A 47 -1.74 -5.08 4.33
N SER A 48 -2.17 -6.25 4.82
CA SER A 48 -1.35 -7.46 4.78
C SER A 48 0.03 -7.20 5.41
N ALA A 49 1.11 -7.68 4.81
CA ALA A 49 2.48 -7.52 5.28
C ALA A 49 3.15 -6.20 4.86
N ASN A 50 2.40 -5.24 4.29
CA ASN A 50 2.96 -4.00 3.75
C ASN A 50 2.47 -2.76 4.51
N SER A 51 3.41 -1.92 4.92
CA SER A 51 3.14 -0.60 5.47
C SER A 51 3.19 0.46 4.37
N GLY A 52 2.23 1.38 4.38
CA GLY A 52 2.01 2.31 3.28
C GLY A 52 1.09 3.47 3.63
N VAL A 53 0.71 4.21 2.60
CA VAL A 53 -0.28 5.29 2.69
C VAL A 53 -1.48 4.95 1.82
N ALA A 54 -2.68 5.25 2.31
CA ALA A 54 -3.90 5.04 1.55
C ALA A 54 -4.07 6.11 0.46
N PHE A 55 -4.39 5.69 -0.76
CA PHE A 55 -4.76 6.57 -1.86
C PHE A 55 -6.12 6.18 -2.40
N THR A 56 -6.93 7.18 -2.75
CA THR A 56 -8.27 6.97 -3.31
C THR A 56 -8.41 7.71 -4.63
N VAL A 57 -8.82 6.98 -5.67
CA VAL A 57 -9.15 7.54 -6.99
C VAL A 57 -10.56 7.08 -7.36
N GLY A 58 -11.51 8.01 -7.40
CA GLY A 58 -12.93 7.65 -7.54
C GLY A 58 -13.42 6.87 -6.31
N ASP A 59 -13.95 5.67 -6.54
CA ASP A 59 -14.42 4.73 -5.51
C ASP A 59 -13.35 3.69 -5.10
N ALA A 60 -12.15 3.76 -5.70
CA ALA A 60 -11.11 2.77 -5.54
C ALA A 60 -10.04 3.23 -4.53
N THR A 61 -10.02 2.61 -3.34
CA THR A 61 -9.01 2.85 -2.31
C THR A 61 -7.99 1.72 -2.25
N THR A 62 -6.71 2.07 -2.35
CA THR A 62 -5.58 1.15 -2.19
C THR A 62 -4.59 1.66 -1.14
N ILE A 63 -3.62 0.82 -0.79
CA ILE A 63 -2.48 1.20 0.07
C ILE A 63 -1.21 1.06 -0.76
N VAL A 64 -0.51 2.17 -0.90
CA VAL A 64 0.76 2.26 -1.63
C VAL A 64 1.89 1.99 -0.66
N PRO A 65 2.64 0.88 -0.81
CA PRO A 65 3.69 0.50 0.11
C PRO A 65 4.91 1.42 0.03
N LEU A 66 5.64 1.50 1.14
CA LEU A 66 6.93 2.19 1.24
C LEU A 66 8.07 1.18 1.38
N THR A 67 9.24 1.53 0.87
CA THR A 67 10.50 0.82 1.14
C THR A 67 11.57 1.80 1.60
N ARG A 68 12.60 1.31 2.29
CA ARG A 68 13.74 2.15 2.65
C ARG A 68 14.57 2.44 1.41
N VAL A 69 15.04 3.69 1.29
CA VAL A 69 16.02 4.05 0.28
C VAL A 69 17.28 3.20 0.50
N GLN A 70 17.78 2.61 -0.57
CA GLN A 70 18.99 1.80 -0.59
C GLN A 70 19.99 2.42 -1.56
N ASP A 71 21.23 2.60 -1.12
CA ASP A 71 22.31 3.07 -2.00
C ASP A 71 22.83 1.96 -2.93
N ALA A 72 23.68 2.34 -3.90
CA ALA A 72 24.27 1.37 -4.85
C ALA A 72 25.18 0.32 -4.19
N SER A 73 25.56 0.51 -2.92
CA SER A 73 26.35 -0.42 -2.12
C SER A 73 25.48 -1.26 -1.16
N TYR A 74 24.15 -1.23 -1.34
CA TYR A 74 23.17 -1.95 -0.54
C TYR A 74 23.04 -1.48 0.93
N HIS A 75 23.48 -0.26 1.26
CA HIS A 75 23.20 0.33 2.57
C HIS A 75 21.83 1.00 2.58
N PHE A 76 21.07 0.75 3.64
CA PHE A 76 19.74 1.33 3.83
C PHE A 76 19.81 2.67 4.58
N SER A 77 19.05 3.65 4.13
CA SER A 77 18.85 4.89 4.89
C SER A 77 18.13 4.62 6.21
N ALA A 78 18.59 5.29 7.27
CA ALA A 78 17.98 5.21 8.59
C ALA A 78 16.61 5.90 8.64
N THR A 79 16.41 6.96 7.84
CA THR A 79 15.22 7.83 7.93
C THR A 79 14.45 7.96 6.63
N ASP A 80 15.07 7.68 5.50
CA ASP A 80 14.50 7.99 4.20
C ASP A 80 13.86 6.77 3.57
N PHE A 81 12.66 6.97 3.07
CA PHE A 81 11.85 5.98 2.38
C PHE A 81 11.55 6.46 0.96
N GLU A 82 11.13 5.52 0.13
CA GLU A 82 10.62 5.76 -1.21
C GLU A 82 9.39 4.89 -1.42
N TRP A 83 8.59 5.20 -2.45
CA TRP A 83 7.49 4.37 -2.88
C TRP A 83 8.04 3.02 -3.35
N LEU A 84 7.56 1.94 -2.74
CA LEU A 84 7.82 0.60 -3.24
C LEU A 84 7.02 0.43 -4.53
N ALA A 85 7.75 0.30 -5.65
CA ALA A 85 7.18 0.23 -6.97
C ALA A 85 7.96 -0.78 -7.84
N ILE A 86 7.25 -1.46 -8.73
CA ILE A 86 7.86 -2.28 -9.78
C ILE A 86 8.32 -1.39 -10.93
N SER A 87 9.35 -1.80 -11.66
CA SER A 87 9.84 -1.07 -12.85
C SER A 87 9.71 -1.86 -14.15
N GLY A 88 8.99 -2.99 -14.12
CA GLY A 88 8.67 -3.82 -15.26
C GLY A 88 7.29 -4.46 -15.10
N GLY A 89 6.72 -4.92 -16.20
CA GLY A 89 5.39 -5.53 -16.21
C GLY A 89 4.94 -5.91 -17.62
N GLU A 90 3.79 -6.56 -17.71
CA GLU A 90 3.23 -7.06 -18.97
C GLU A 90 2.14 -6.14 -19.52
N TYR A 91 1.96 -6.16 -20.84
CA TYR A 91 1.05 -5.28 -21.55
C TYR A 91 0.26 -6.06 -22.59
N THR A 92 -0.99 -5.66 -22.79
CA THR A 92 -1.84 -6.19 -23.87
C THR A 92 -1.44 -5.65 -25.23
N SER A 93 -0.63 -4.59 -25.30
CA SER A 93 -0.06 -4.06 -26.54
C SER A 93 1.22 -4.81 -26.92
N THR A 94 1.67 -4.67 -28.18
CA THR A 94 2.91 -5.29 -28.67
C THR A 94 4.16 -4.46 -28.40
N ASP A 95 4.00 -3.24 -27.89
CA ASP A 95 5.03 -2.20 -27.78
C ASP A 95 5.10 -1.56 -26.39
N CYS A 96 4.53 -2.22 -25.38
CA CYS A 96 4.47 -1.76 -23.98
C CYS A 96 3.81 -0.39 -23.79
N THR A 97 2.92 -0.01 -24.71
CA THR A 97 2.04 1.16 -24.58
C THR A 97 0.76 0.84 -23.83
N GLY A 98 0.12 1.89 -23.30
CA GLY A 98 -1.08 1.77 -22.48
C GLY A 98 -0.78 1.43 -21.03
N ASP A 99 -1.77 0.88 -20.34
CA ASP A 99 -1.65 0.54 -18.93
C ASP A 99 -1.12 -0.90 -18.77
N PRO A 100 -0.26 -1.17 -17.77
CA PRO A 100 0.22 -2.51 -17.51
C PRO A 100 -0.90 -3.43 -17.03
N ILE A 101 -0.73 -4.72 -17.27
CA ILE A 101 -1.52 -5.78 -16.66
C ILE A 101 -1.15 -5.83 -15.17
N ILE A 102 -2.15 -5.94 -14.29
CA ILE A 102 -1.95 -5.98 -12.86
C ILE A 102 -1.93 -7.43 -12.38
N GLU A 103 -0.73 -8.00 -12.22
CA GLU A 103 -0.50 -9.40 -11.81
C GLU A 103 -0.39 -9.59 -10.29
N SER A 104 -0.15 -8.51 -9.53
CA SER A 104 0.10 -8.58 -8.09
C SER A 104 -0.73 -7.58 -7.30
N ALA A 105 -0.96 -7.89 -6.02
CA ALA A 105 -1.94 -7.22 -5.19
C ALA A 105 -1.31 -6.45 -4.02
N TRP A 106 -1.43 -5.13 -4.07
CA TRP A 106 -1.30 -4.28 -2.90
C TRP A 106 -2.62 -3.56 -2.61
N GLY A 107 -2.95 -3.45 -1.32
CA GLY A 107 -4.11 -2.75 -0.79
C GLY A 107 -5.46 -3.47 -0.92
N PRO A 108 -6.52 -2.92 -0.27
CA PRO A 108 -7.88 -3.49 -0.31
C PRO A 108 -8.45 -3.57 -1.73
N ARG A 109 -8.27 -2.50 -2.52
CA ARG A 109 -8.36 -2.59 -3.98
C ARG A 109 -6.97 -2.86 -4.52
N ILE A 110 -6.83 -3.96 -5.24
CA ILE A 110 -5.61 -4.38 -5.92
C ILE A 110 -5.05 -3.23 -6.74
N ALA A 111 -3.80 -2.88 -6.50
CA ALA A 111 -3.08 -1.87 -7.26
C ALA A 111 -1.59 -2.19 -7.34
N ILE A 112 -0.94 -1.59 -8.33
CA ILE A 112 0.51 -1.63 -8.52
C ILE A 112 1.09 -0.21 -8.71
N PRO A 113 1.90 0.32 -7.78
CA PRO A 113 2.85 1.38 -8.09
C PRO A 113 3.90 0.89 -9.10
N PHE A 114 4.00 1.63 -10.19
CA PHE A 114 4.89 1.36 -11.30
C PHE A 114 5.81 2.56 -11.49
N ARG A 115 7.13 2.32 -11.46
CA ARG A 115 8.17 3.35 -11.57
C ARG A 115 8.69 3.43 -13.00
N GLN A 116 8.62 4.62 -13.59
CA GLN A 116 9.25 4.95 -14.87
C GLN A 116 10.07 6.23 -14.69
N GLY A 117 11.40 6.09 -14.75
CA GLY A 117 12.31 7.19 -14.38
C GLY A 117 12.06 7.64 -12.93
N SER A 118 11.81 8.93 -12.74
CA SER A 118 11.48 9.52 -11.44
C SER A 118 9.99 9.53 -11.12
N GLU A 119 9.13 9.05 -12.03
CA GLU A 119 7.68 9.03 -11.80
C GLU A 119 7.21 7.68 -11.26
N VAL A 120 6.36 7.71 -10.24
CA VAL A 120 5.62 6.53 -9.77
C VAL A 120 4.15 6.75 -10.06
N THR A 121 3.60 5.88 -10.90
CA THR A 121 2.17 5.84 -11.22
C THR A 121 1.56 4.62 -10.56
N VAL A 122 0.51 4.81 -9.78
CA VAL A 122 -0.26 3.74 -9.17
C VAL A 122 -1.40 3.37 -10.10
N TYR A 123 -1.37 2.16 -10.64
CA TYR A 123 -2.47 1.60 -11.42
C TYR A 123 -3.37 0.78 -10.50
N ILE A 124 -4.66 1.10 -10.48
CA ILE A 124 -5.65 0.48 -9.59
C ILE A 124 -6.56 -0.40 -10.44
N ALA A 125 -6.75 -1.65 -10.02
CA ALA A 125 -7.52 -2.65 -10.71
C ALA A 125 -9.01 -2.29 -10.86
N ALA A 126 -9.63 -2.78 -11.92
CA ALA A 126 -11.07 -2.83 -12.07
C ALA A 126 -11.75 -3.61 -10.93
N ALA A 127 -13.04 -3.36 -10.73
CA ALA A 127 -13.82 -4.06 -9.72
C ALA A 127 -14.16 -5.46 -10.24
N GLY A 128 -14.11 -6.46 -9.36
CA GLY A 128 -14.50 -7.83 -9.68
C GLY A 128 -13.35 -8.83 -9.63
N PRO A 129 -13.59 -10.06 -10.11
CA PRO A 129 -12.58 -11.11 -10.13
C PRO A 129 -11.49 -10.83 -11.16
N GLU A 130 -10.37 -11.54 -11.02
CA GLU A 130 -9.35 -11.66 -12.06
C GLU A 130 -9.96 -12.12 -13.40
N GLN A 131 -9.34 -11.69 -14.48
CA GLN A 131 -9.74 -11.95 -15.85
C GLN A 131 -8.62 -12.65 -16.60
N SER A 132 -8.98 -13.45 -17.61
CA SER A 132 -8.01 -13.99 -18.55
C SER A 132 -7.58 -12.88 -19.51
N LEU A 133 -6.35 -12.39 -19.36
CA LEU A 133 -5.77 -11.34 -20.18
C LEU A 133 -4.66 -11.91 -21.06
N VAL A 134 -4.47 -11.30 -22.24
CA VAL A 134 -3.45 -11.73 -23.20
C VAL A 134 -2.31 -10.71 -23.21
N ALA A 135 -1.21 -11.05 -22.57
CA ALA A 135 0.04 -10.31 -22.62
C ALA A 135 0.73 -10.50 -23.97
N ARG A 136 1.04 -9.39 -24.64
CA ARG A 136 1.68 -9.37 -25.96
C ARG A 136 3.08 -8.75 -25.92
N SER A 137 3.41 -8.04 -24.87
CA SER A 137 4.75 -7.52 -24.63
C SER A 137 5.04 -7.39 -23.14
N ARG A 138 6.32 -7.26 -22.81
CA ARG A 138 6.81 -7.08 -21.45
C ARG A 138 7.86 -5.97 -21.41
N LEU A 139 7.74 -5.10 -20.42
CA LEU A 139 8.77 -4.12 -20.06
C LEU A 139 9.71 -4.74 -19.02
N GLY A 140 11.01 -4.81 -19.33
CA GLY A 140 12.04 -5.20 -18.38
C GLY A 140 12.32 -4.11 -17.34
N SER A 141 12.81 -4.50 -16.15
CA SER A 141 13.13 -3.57 -15.05
C SER A 141 14.55 -3.02 -15.10
N ASN A 142 15.51 -3.76 -15.68
CA ASN A 142 16.91 -3.33 -15.82
C ASN A 142 17.63 -4.16 -16.91
N PRO A 143 17.84 -3.62 -18.13
CA PRO A 143 17.41 -2.30 -18.60
C PRO A 143 15.89 -2.21 -18.85
N SER A 144 15.37 -0.98 -18.89
CA SER A 144 13.97 -0.70 -19.25
C SER A 144 13.74 -0.86 -20.75
N THR A 145 13.64 -2.11 -21.20
CA THR A 145 13.44 -2.47 -22.61
C THR A 145 12.11 -3.17 -22.82
N CYS A 146 11.32 -2.69 -23.79
CA CYS A 146 10.11 -3.39 -24.21
C CYS A 146 10.46 -4.55 -25.14
N THR A 147 9.92 -5.73 -24.85
CA THR A 147 10.05 -6.92 -25.69
C THR A 147 8.68 -7.46 -26.05
N GLN A 148 8.38 -7.55 -27.35
CA GLN A 148 7.19 -8.23 -27.81
C GLN A 148 7.35 -9.75 -27.64
N TYR A 149 6.30 -10.41 -27.15
CA TYR A 149 6.26 -11.86 -27.11
C TYR A 149 6.06 -12.44 -28.52
N ALA A 150 6.91 -13.40 -28.90
CA ALA A 150 6.77 -14.14 -30.16
C ALA A 150 5.44 -14.93 -30.19
N THR A 151 5.06 -15.49 -29.05
CA THR A 151 3.75 -16.10 -28.80
C THR A 151 3.13 -15.40 -27.60
N PRO A 152 1.98 -14.71 -27.73
CA PRO A 152 1.31 -14.06 -26.61
C PRO A 152 1.04 -15.02 -25.45
N ILE A 153 1.19 -14.52 -24.23
CA ILE A 153 0.96 -15.26 -22.99
C ILE A 153 -0.46 -14.95 -22.51
N THR A 154 -1.17 -15.97 -22.02
CA THR A 154 -2.48 -15.77 -21.38
C THR A 154 -2.32 -16.01 -19.89
N GLU A 155 -2.77 -15.05 -19.08
CA GLU A 155 -2.63 -15.07 -17.63
C GLU A 155 -3.91 -14.60 -16.94
N MET A 156 -4.07 -14.99 -15.68
CA MET A 156 -5.14 -14.49 -14.82
C MET A 156 -4.64 -13.26 -14.08
N ALA A 157 -5.23 -12.11 -14.39
CA ALA A 157 -4.77 -10.81 -13.88
C ALA A 157 -5.91 -9.79 -13.87
N TYR A 158 -5.63 -8.54 -13.50
CA TYR A 158 -6.63 -7.47 -13.45
C TYR A 158 -6.30 -6.38 -14.47
N PRO A 159 -7.30 -5.88 -15.25
CA PRO A 159 -7.11 -4.68 -16.03
C PRO A 159 -7.08 -3.45 -15.10
N ALA A 160 -6.27 -2.45 -15.46
CA ALA A 160 -6.30 -1.16 -14.77
C ALA A 160 -7.61 -0.41 -15.10
N ALA A 161 -8.22 0.20 -14.08
CA ALA A 161 -9.44 1.01 -14.23
C ALA A 161 -9.24 2.47 -13.79
N ALA A 162 -8.26 2.73 -12.92
CA ALA A 162 -7.90 4.05 -12.48
C ALA A 162 -6.38 4.16 -12.31
N LYS A 163 -5.83 5.37 -12.42
CA LYS A 163 -4.42 5.62 -12.16
C LYS A 163 -4.15 7.00 -11.59
N ILE A 164 -3.10 7.11 -10.80
CA ILE A 164 -2.64 8.37 -10.19
C ILE A 164 -1.11 8.42 -10.17
N VAL A 165 -0.54 9.56 -10.55
CA VAL A 165 0.92 9.78 -10.49
C VAL A 165 1.24 10.41 -9.15
N ILE A 166 1.75 9.62 -8.20
CA ILE A 166 1.88 10.05 -6.81
C ILE A 166 3.12 10.90 -6.56
N THR A 167 4.21 10.73 -7.33
CA THR A 167 5.44 11.52 -7.12
C THR A 167 5.31 12.97 -7.57
N ARG A 168 4.31 13.32 -8.38
CA ARG A 168 4.03 14.70 -8.77
C ARG A 168 3.50 15.52 -7.60
N ASP A 169 2.63 14.91 -6.79
CA ASP A 169 2.01 15.57 -5.65
C ASP A 169 2.79 15.32 -4.34
N HIS A 170 3.51 14.19 -4.28
CA HIS A 170 4.24 13.71 -3.11
C HIS A 170 5.65 13.24 -3.49
N PRO A 171 6.59 14.17 -3.68
CA PRO A 171 7.96 13.84 -4.08
C PRO A 171 8.72 13.08 -2.99
N GLU A 172 9.63 12.21 -3.44
CA GLU A 172 10.57 11.44 -2.61
C GLU A 172 11.85 12.27 -2.30
N PRO A 173 12.62 11.96 -1.25
CA PRO A 173 12.40 10.88 -0.28
C PRO A 173 11.27 11.19 0.70
N LEU A 174 10.62 10.12 1.14
CA LEU A 174 9.53 10.11 2.12
C LEU A 174 10.11 9.94 3.52
N ARG A 175 9.40 10.45 4.54
CA ARG A 175 9.77 10.30 5.95
C ARG A 175 8.59 9.80 6.76
N ILE A 176 8.87 8.99 7.77
CA ILE A 176 7.87 8.52 8.74
C ILE A 176 8.09 9.25 10.08
N GLY A 177 7.03 9.80 10.67
CA GLY A 177 7.11 10.60 11.89
C GLY A 177 5.77 10.76 12.61
N TYR A 178 5.69 11.71 13.54
CA TYR A 178 4.51 12.04 14.36
C TYR A 178 4.07 13.49 14.18
#